data_AF-A0A7C6UFI6-F1
#
_entry.id   AF-A0A7C6UFI6-F1
#
_cell.length_a   1.000
_cell.length_b   1.000
_cell.length_c   1.000
_cell.angle_alpha   90.00
_cell.angle_beta   90.00
_cell.angle_gamma   90.00
#
_symmetry.space_group_name_H-M   'P 1'
#
loop_
_entity.id
_entity.type
_entity.pdbx_description
1 polymer ?
#
loop_
_entity_poly.entity_id
_entity_poly.type
_entity_poly.pdbx_seq_one_letter_code
_entity_poly.pdbx_strand_id
1 'polypeptide(L)'
;MTRWFRHWIFLLVLLPIGVQAGGGPLNTLVVVNSANRNSRALGAFYAEQHGIPPSHLCTIKVNSRSPTISLEAFERDVRAPILQHIAKQGLTGQIHYLVLCMDTPTRVNSDNGITSALFYGYKAKAPDAPRCNIAPDSDNQYFAAEMAYTATAGWNRTNTPIAFILTAADMKTAKHVVRRGSEAQASHPKSVYVLGGSGDGARNIRHHTYSAVARQLSLLGRRDMLVTDAAASPVPEQPVIGYLTGLAYFPSNFNELVFAPGAIADHVTSCGGMLPDPCYNQSSVWDWLRLGATASYGTVFEPCAYQKKFPDPMIAFWYSRGFTAGEALAMSVHNPYQGIWVGDPLAAPFATPPAVEIRSPTRNMHLDGDITLSLALSSHPDGAPPVYLDLYLDGRHHTPIARPLAPVGNEVSVQIGPDRYSYTIAPGEDLFAATAGLAWAINTQSRGKVIANAKADRMELSTAAPLDDEGNPLPLSVSAEQGFAPALYIGITAGTTNLVMDGQTGRAAVALHLGSARSYELEYPFDLSGLSPGAHTLTLVVRDGTAVQCQSQATLPFIIPPRR
;
A
#
# COMPACT_ATOMS: atom_id res chain seq x y z
N MET A 1 -50.45 -14.36 -41.71
CA MET A 1 -50.03 -13.03 -41.19
C MET A 1 -49.60 -13.21 -39.74
N THR A 2 -48.33 -13.53 -39.51
CA THR A 2 -47.79 -13.92 -38.19
C THR A 2 -46.65 -12.96 -37.85
N ARG A 3 -46.91 -12.09 -36.86
CA ARG A 3 -45.97 -11.05 -36.39
C ARG A 3 -44.93 -11.68 -35.46
N TRP A 4 -43.65 -11.47 -35.78
CA TRP A 4 -42.51 -11.83 -34.94
C TRP A 4 -42.25 -10.73 -33.91
N PHE A 5 -42.34 -11.06 -32.62
CA PHE A 5 -41.93 -10.19 -31.51
C PHE A 5 -40.41 -10.30 -31.30
N ARG A 6 -39.67 -9.24 -31.64
CA ARG A 6 -38.26 -9.07 -31.24
C ARG A 6 -38.21 -8.61 -29.77
N HIS A 7 -37.74 -9.49 -28.90
CA HIS A 7 -37.39 -9.14 -27.52
C HIS A 7 -36.05 -8.41 -27.53
N TRP A 8 -36.04 -7.16 -27.05
CA TRP A 8 -34.83 -6.41 -26.78
C TRP A 8 -34.36 -6.74 -25.37
N ILE A 9 -33.25 -7.47 -25.26
CA ILE A 9 -32.55 -7.68 -23.99
C ILE A 9 -31.79 -6.38 -23.70
N PHE A 10 -32.23 -5.62 -22.70
CA PHE A 10 -31.44 -4.54 -22.12
C PHE A 10 -30.31 -5.15 -21.30
N LEU A 11 -29.08 -5.07 -21.82
CA LEU A 11 -27.87 -5.31 -21.05
C LEU A 11 -27.72 -4.18 -20.02
N LEU A 12 -27.96 -4.50 -18.75
CA LEU A 12 -27.57 -3.66 -17.62
C LEU A 12 -26.05 -3.57 -17.57
N VAL A 13 -25.51 -2.42 -17.97
CA VAL A 13 -24.09 -2.08 -17.75
C VAL A 13 -23.92 -1.80 -16.26
N LEU A 14 -23.46 -2.81 -15.51
CA LEU A 14 -22.92 -2.62 -14.17
C LEU A 14 -21.64 -1.79 -14.31
N LEU A 15 -21.69 -0.52 -13.89
CA LEU A 15 -20.49 0.28 -13.68
C LEU A 15 -19.61 -0.44 -12.65
N PRO A 16 -18.30 -0.60 -12.90
CA PRO A 16 -17.41 -1.27 -11.96
C PRO A 16 -17.42 -0.54 -10.62
N ILE A 17 -17.72 -1.27 -9.56
CA ILE A 17 -17.49 -0.85 -8.18
C ILE A 17 -15.98 -0.66 -8.06
N GLY A 18 -15.55 0.57 -7.76
CA GLY A 18 -14.13 0.89 -7.61
C GLY A 18 -13.57 0.16 -6.39
N VAL A 19 -12.77 -0.86 -6.63
CA VAL A 19 -12.02 -1.59 -5.61
C VAL A 19 -10.63 -0.96 -5.52
N GLN A 20 -10.17 -0.48 -4.35
CA GLN A 20 -8.80 0.04 -4.15
C GLN A 20 -8.37 -0.10 -2.69
N ALA A 21 -7.22 -0.70 -2.36
CA ALA A 21 -6.81 -0.96 -0.96
C ALA A 21 -5.63 -0.11 -0.45
N GLY A 22 -5.45 -0.01 0.87
CA GLY A 22 -4.39 0.70 1.63
C GLY A 22 -4.51 2.24 1.66
N GLY A 23 -4.76 2.82 0.48
CA GLY A 23 -5.32 4.15 0.30
C GLY A 23 -6.06 4.23 -1.03
N GLY A 24 -6.90 5.26 -1.18
CA GLY A 24 -7.90 5.29 -2.25
C GLY A 24 -7.92 6.63 -2.97
N PRO A 25 -8.88 6.84 -3.87
CA PRO A 25 -8.93 8.08 -4.62
C PRO A 25 -9.21 9.28 -3.71
N LEU A 26 -9.93 9.04 -2.62
CA LEU A 26 -10.25 10.01 -1.57
C LEU A 26 -9.04 10.33 -0.67
N ASN A 27 -7.95 9.58 -0.73
CA ASN A 27 -6.73 9.86 0.03
C ASN A 27 -5.56 10.23 -0.88
N THR A 28 -5.81 10.57 -2.14
CA THR A 28 -4.77 10.85 -3.13
C THR A 28 -4.91 12.25 -3.68
N LEU A 29 -3.81 13.02 -3.67
CA LEU A 29 -3.72 14.33 -4.31
C LEU A 29 -2.86 14.22 -5.58
N VAL A 30 -3.42 14.62 -6.71
CA VAL A 30 -2.73 14.66 -8.00
C VAL A 30 -2.16 16.06 -8.20
N VAL A 31 -0.85 16.16 -8.40
CA VAL A 31 -0.14 17.43 -8.55
C VAL A 31 0.32 17.59 -10.00
N VAL A 32 -0.19 18.62 -10.68
CA VAL A 32 0.14 18.92 -12.07
C VAL A 32 0.94 20.21 -12.20
N ASN A 33 1.92 20.22 -13.09
CA ASN A 33 2.64 21.44 -13.45
C ASN A 33 1.80 22.25 -14.46
N SER A 34 1.26 23.38 -14.00
CA SER A 34 0.45 24.29 -14.81
C SER A 34 1.17 24.83 -16.04
N ALA A 35 2.51 24.89 -16.03
CA ALA A 35 3.31 25.35 -17.16
C ALA A 35 3.44 24.29 -18.28
N ASN A 36 3.04 23.03 -18.05
CA ASN A 36 3.30 21.92 -18.95
C ASN A 36 2.02 21.19 -19.40
N ARG A 37 1.82 21.04 -20.72
CA ARG A 37 0.63 20.36 -21.29
C ARG A 37 0.57 18.87 -20.96
N ASN A 38 1.71 18.17 -21.00
CA ASN A 38 1.80 16.74 -20.73
C ASN A 38 1.47 16.45 -19.27
N SER A 39 2.04 17.22 -18.34
CA SER A 39 1.74 17.12 -16.90
C SER A 39 0.24 17.22 -16.62
N ARG A 40 -0.44 18.23 -17.20
CA ARG A 40 -1.90 18.40 -17.06
C ARG A 40 -2.70 17.25 -17.69
N ALA A 41 -2.33 16.82 -18.89
CA ALA A 41 -3.03 15.75 -19.59
C ALA A 41 -2.89 14.39 -18.88
N LEU A 42 -1.70 14.11 -18.34
CA LEU A 42 -1.45 12.89 -17.56
C LEU A 42 -2.19 12.93 -16.23
N GLY A 43 -2.18 14.07 -15.53
CA GLY A 43 -2.91 14.22 -14.27
C GLY A 43 -4.42 14.09 -14.44
N ALA A 44 -4.99 14.66 -15.50
CA ALA A 44 -6.41 14.47 -15.82
C ALA A 44 -6.73 13.00 -16.13
N PHE A 45 -5.86 12.33 -16.89
CA PHE A 45 -6.02 10.90 -17.21
C PHE A 45 -5.92 10.04 -15.95
N TYR A 46 -4.95 10.29 -15.07
CA TYR A 46 -4.82 9.58 -13.79
C TYR A 46 -6.05 9.81 -12.90
N ALA A 47 -6.52 11.06 -12.81
CA ALA A 47 -7.70 11.39 -12.03
C ALA A 47 -8.94 10.65 -12.51
N GLU A 48 -9.13 10.57 -13.83
CA GLU A 48 -10.24 9.81 -14.44
C GLU A 48 -10.14 8.31 -14.17
N GLN A 49 -8.96 7.70 -14.37
CA GLN A 49 -8.78 6.26 -14.20
C GLN A 49 -9.01 5.79 -12.77
N HIS A 50 -8.62 6.59 -11.78
CA HIS A 50 -8.79 6.21 -10.36
C HIS A 50 -10.04 6.81 -9.70
N GLY A 51 -10.79 7.68 -10.38
CA GLY A 51 -11.94 8.38 -9.78
C GLY A 51 -11.51 9.42 -8.72
N ILE A 52 -10.37 10.09 -8.93
CA ILE A 52 -9.87 11.14 -8.05
C ILE A 52 -10.83 12.36 -8.09
N PRO A 53 -11.32 12.86 -6.94
CA PRO A 53 -12.18 14.04 -6.90
C PRO A 53 -11.53 15.28 -7.52
N PRO A 54 -12.29 16.18 -8.16
CA PRO A 54 -11.74 17.43 -8.71
C PRO A 54 -11.04 18.31 -7.66
N SER A 55 -11.51 18.30 -6.40
CA SER A 55 -10.86 19.01 -5.28
C SER A 55 -9.45 18.49 -4.98
N HIS A 56 -9.11 17.28 -5.43
CA HIS A 56 -7.82 16.64 -5.19
C HIS A 56 -6.82 16.88 -6.34
N LEU A 57 -7.17 17.72 -7.32
CA LEU A 57 -6.25 18.17 -8.35
C LEU A 57 -5.57 19.48 -7.92
N CYS A 58 -4.29 19.40 -7.58
CA CYS A 58 -3.47 20.54 -7.19
C CYS A 58 -2.59 20.99 -8.36
N THR A 59 -2.47 22.31 -8.55
CA THR A 59 -1.59 22.89 -9.58
C THR A 59 -0.39 23.56 -8.94
N ILE A 60 0.80 23.24 -9.42
CA ILE A 60 2.05 23.96 -9.11
C ILE A 60 2.60 24.63 -10.38
N LYS A 61 3.64 25.46 -10.23
CA LYS A 61 4.34 26.08 -11.36
C LYS A 61 5.84 25.97 -11.18
N VAL A 62 6.47 25.06 -11.92
CA VAL A 62 7.91 24.81 -11.88
C VAL A 62 8.53 24.77 -13.27
N ASN A 63 9.83 25.03 -13.36
CA ASN A 63 10.58 24.93 -14.61
C ASN A 63 10.79 23.47 -15.01
N SER A 64 10.07 23.01 -16.02
CA SER A 64 10.21 21.64 -16.56
C SER A 64 11.52 21.35 -17.29
N ARG A 65 12.33 22.37 -17.60
CA ARG A 65 13.60 22.18 -18.34
C ARG A 65 14.75 21.76 -17.43
N SER A 66 14.66 22.04 -16.14
CA SER A 66 15.69 21.67 -15.17
C SER A 66 15.21 20.43 -14.42
N PRO A 67 16.01 19.35 -14.39
CA PRO A 67 15.63 18.16 -13.65
C PRO A 67 15.93 18.28 -12.16
N THR A 68 16.60 19.37 -11.75
CA THR A 68 16.89 19.73 -10.37
C THR A 68 16.27 21.09 -10.03
N ILE A 69 15.86 21.28 -8.79
CA ILE A 69 15.36 22.54 -8.22
C ILE A 69 16.17 22.89 -6.97
N SER A 70 16.38 24.18 -6.70
CA SER A 70 17.02 24.60 -5.43
C SER A 70 16.10 24.31 -4.25
N LEU A 71 16.66 24.13 -3.06
CA LEU A 71 15.86 23.94 -1.84
C LEU A 71 14.87 25.10 -1.61
N GLU A 72 15.31 26.34 -1.79
CA GLU A 72 14.44 27.52 -1.67
C GLU A 72 13.26 27.48 -2.64
N ALA A 73 13.52 27.15 -3.91
CA ALA A 73 12.46 27.07 -4.92
C ALA A 73 11.58 25.82 -4.71
N PHE A 74 12.11 24.72 -4.19
CA PHE A 74 11.30 23.56 -3.79
C PHE A 74 10.30 23.94 -2.70
N GLU A 75 10.75 24.62 -1.65
CA GLU A 75 9.88 25.07 -0.56
C GLU A 75 8.80 26.04 -1.07
N ARG A 76 9.21 27.04 -1.87
CA ARG A 76 8.33 28.09 -2.38
C ARG A 76 7.36 27.63 -3.47
N ASP A 77 7.83 26.85 -4.45
CA ASP A 77 7.12 26.59 -5.70
C ASP A 77 6.50 25.19 -5.77
N VAL A 78 6.87 24.28 -4.85
CA VAL A 78 6.34 22.91 -4.78
C VAL A 78 5.65 22.64 -3.45
N ARG A 79 6.39 22.66 -2.34
CA ARG A 79 5.87 22.22 -1.04
C ARG A 79 4.80 23.16 -0.49
N ALA A 80 5.07 24.46 -0.42
CA ALA A 80 4.10 25.42 0.11
C ALA A 80 2.78 25.45 -0.68
N PRO A 81 2.76 25.48 -2.03
CA PRO A 81 1.52 25.43 -2.80
C PRO A 81 0.71 24.14 -2.59
N ILE A 82 1.36 22.99 -2.45
CA ILE A 82 0.69 21.72 -2.14
C ILE A 82 0.01 21.80 -0.77
N LEU A 83 0.74 22.24 0.26
CA LEU A 83 0.19 22.37 1.62
C LEU A 83 -0.95 23.39 1.68
N GLN A 84 -0.82 24.53 0.99
CA GLN A 84 -1.87 25.54 0.87
C GLN A 84 -3.10 24.99 0.16
N HIS A 85 -2.94 24.17 -0.89
CA HIS A 85 -4.06 23.52 -1.57
C HIS A 85 -4.78 22.54 -0.64
N ILE A 86 -4.04 21.66 0.04
CA ILE A 86 -4.58 20.72 1.02
C ILE A 86 -5.40 21.46 2.09
N ALA A 87 -4.84 22.52 2.67
CA ALA A 87 -5.54 23.32 3.67
C ALA A 87 -6.78 24.02 3.11
N LYS A 88 -6.64 24.69 1.95
CA LYS A 88 -7.74 25.41 1.29
C LYS A 88 -8.91 24.50 0.92
N GLN A 89 -8.62 23.26 0.53
CA GLN A 89 -9.64 22.29 0.14
C GLN A 89 -10.21 21.49 1.33
N GLY A 90 -9.71 21.71 2.56
CA GLY A 90 -10.16 20.96 3.73
C GLY A 90 -9.72 19.50 3.72
N LEU A 91 -8.53 19.21 3.17
CA LEU A 91 -8.00 17.85 2.99
C LEU A 91 -6.89 17.49 4.00
N THR A 92 -6.67 18.34 5.01
CA THR A 92 -5.65 18.14 6.05
C THR A 92 -5.88 16.81 6.77
N GLY A 93 -4.84 15.96 6.82
CA GLY A 93 -4.92 14.63 7.43
C GLY A 93 -5.60 13.56 6.57
N GLN A 94 -6.28 13.94 5.47
CA GLN A 94 -6.97 13.01 4.58
C GLN A 94 -6.06 12.44 3.50
N ILE A 95 -5.10 13.22 3.01
CA ILE A 95 -4.23 12.81 1.88
C ILE A 95 -3.11 11.90 2.39
N HIS A 96 -3.05 10.68 1.87
CA HIS A 96 -2.04 9.65 2.13
C HIS A 96 -1.01 9.54 0.99
N TYR A 97 -1.39 9.90 -0.24
CA TYR A 97 -0.50 9.89 -1.40
C TYR A 97 -0.45 11.24 -2.13
N LEU A 98 0.74 11.62 -2.58
CA LEU A 98 0.96 12.69 -3.56
C LEU A 98 1.43 12.07 -4.88
N VAL A 99 0.77 12.40 -6.00
CA VAL A 99 1.17 11.94 -7.33
C VAL A 99 1.57 13.13 -8.18
N LEU A 100 2.88 13.39 -8.28
CA LEU A 100 3.44 14.43 -9.13
C LEU A 100 3.44 13.93 -10.57
N CYS A 101 2.71 14.59 -11.46
CA CYS A 101 2.68 14.22 -12.86
C CYS A 101 3.92 14.73 -13.60
N MET A 102 4.34 13.99 -14.63
CA MET A 102 5.55 14.20 -15.42
C MET A 102 5.91 15.67 -15.73
N ASP A 103 7.19 15.89 -16.04
CA ASP A 103 7.77 17.21 -16.30
C ASP A 103 7.81 18.15 -15.07
N THR A 104 7.99 17.54 -13.90
CA THR A 104 8.46 18.18 -12.66
C THR A 104 9.93 17.80 -12.40
N PRO A 105 10.73 18.66 -11.75
CA PRO A 105 12.07 18.27 -11.30
C PRO A 105 12.05 16.98 -10.48
N THR A 106 13.08 16.15 -10.61
CA THR A 106 13.22 14.90 -9.84
C THR A 106 14.12 15.05 -8.63
N ARG A 107 14.92 16.12 -8.57
CA ARG A 107 15.94 16.36 -7.55
C ARG A 107 15.77 17.72 -6.87
N VAL A 108 16.07 17.77 -5.57
CA VAL A 108 16.27 18.99 -4.79
C VAL A 108 17.76 19.12 -4.48
N ASN A 109 18.37 20.25 -4.85
CA ASN A 109 19.82 20.49 -4.76
C ASN A 109 20.68 19.37 -5.39
N SER A 110 20.14 18.67 -6.38
CA SER A 110 20.80 17.58 -7.12
C SER A 110 21.15 16.32 -6.32
N ASP A 111 20.94 16.30 -5.00
CA ASP A 111 21.35 15.18 -4.13
C ASP A 111 20.19 14.49 -3.40
N ASN A 112 19.07 15.19 -3.21
CA ASN A 112 17.86 14.65 -2.62
C ASN A 112 16.81 14.38 -3.71
N GLY A 113 16.14 13.24 -3.65
CA GLY A 113 14.98 12.98 -4.50
C GLY A 113 13.79 13.83 -4.08
N ILE A 114 13.07 14.39 -5.04
CA ILE A 114 11.94 15.29 -4.77
C ILE A 114 10.81 14.63 -3.99
N THR A 115 10.52 13.35 -4.29
CA THR A 115 9.47 12.59 -3.60
C THR A 115 9.86 12.30 -2.16
N SER A 116 11.13 12.00 -1.92
CA SER A 116 11.67 11.83 -0.58
C SER A 116 11.66 13.14 0.20
N ALA A 117 12.13 14.24 -0.39
CA ALA A 117 12.06 15.55 0.25
C ALA A 117 10.62 15.97 0.61
N LEU A 118 9.63 15.62 -0.22
CA LEU A 118 8.21 15.80 0.09
C LEU A 118 7.74 14.90 1.23
N PHE A 119 8.05 13.61 1.21
CA PHE A 119 7.56 12.62 2.16
C PHE A 119 8.08 12.81 3.59
N TYR A 120 9.34 13.17 3.77
CA TYR A 120 9.96 13.21 5.11
C TYR A 120 10.99 14.32 5.34
N GLY A 121 11.04 15.28 4.40
CA GLY A 121 11.88 16.48 4.48
C GLY A 121 13.24 16.32 3.79
N TYR A 122 13.80 17.44 3.34
CA TYR A 122 15.15 17.52 2.78
C TYR A 122 16.21 17.10 3.82
N LYS A 123 17.18 16.28 3.42
CA LYS A 123 18.30 15.85 4.28
C LYS A 123 19.58 16.50 3.79
N ALA A 124 20.04 17.49 4.54
CA ALA A 124 21.30 18.16 4.26
C ALA A 124 22.47 17.20 4.51
N LYS A 125 23.46 17.24 3.61
CA LYS A 125 24.75 16.62 3.86
C LYS A 125 25.46 17.37 5.00
N ALA A 126 26.03 16.66 5.97
CA ALA A 126 26.86 17.30 6.98
C ALA A 126 28.13 17.91 6.32
N PRO A 127 28.61 19.09 6.75
CA PRO A 127 29.71 19.82 6.08
C PRO A 127 30.94 18.97 5.80
N ASP A 128 31.34 18.14 6.76
CA ASP A 128 32.54 17.28 6.68
C ASP A 128 32.22 15.82 6.35
N ALA A 129 30.98 15.51 5.92
CA ALA A 129 30.63 14.13 5.62
C ALA A 129 31.41 13.60 4.40
N PRO A 130 31.96 12.38 4.49
CA PRO A 130 32.58 11.72 3.34
C PRO A 130 31.57 11.56 2.19
N ARG A 131 32.06 11.29 0.97
CA ARG A 131 31.20 11.05 -0.20
C ARG A 131 30.17 9.95 0.07
N CYS A 132 30.59 8.89 0.76
CA CYS A 132 29.72 7.81 1.20
C CYS A 132 29.33 8.02 2.66
N ASN A 133 28.10 8.46 2.88
CA ASN A 133 27.55 8.68 4.21
C ASN A 133 26.05 8.36 4.23
N ILE A 134 25.50 8.21 5.43
CA ILE A 134 24.06 8.32 5.70
C ILE A 134 23.86 9.72 6.31
N ALA A 135 22.89 10.48 5.81
CA ALA A 135 22.58 11.79 6.38
C ALA A 135 22.00 11.63 7.80
N PRO A 136 22.27 12.55 8.73
CA PRO A 136 21.59 12.56 10.03
C PRO A 136 20.09 12.77 9.84
N ASP A 137 19.28 12.32 10.81
CA ASP A 137 17.81 12.46 10.79
C ASP A 137 17.14 11.94 9.49
N SER A 138 17.75 10.94 8.85
CA SER A 138 17.29 10.41 7.57
C SER A 138 16.57 9.07 7.66
N ASP A 139 16.23 8.62 8.87
CA ASP A 139 15.46 7.40 9.10
C ASP A 139 13.98 7.65 8.78
N ASN A 140 13.43 6.77 7.95
CA ASN A 140 12.01 6.69 7.65
C ASN A 140 11.32 5.85 8.73
N GLN A 141 10.48 6.45 9.58
CA GLN A 141 9.83 5.67 10.66
C GLN A 141 8.68 4.79 10.16
N TYR A 142 8.29 4.92 8.89
CA TYR A 142 7.37 3.98 8.25
C TYR A 142 8.09 2.72 7.70
N PHE A 143 9.43 2.67 7.74
CA PHE A 143 10.17 1.49 7.33
C PHE A 143 9.75 0.25 8.12
N ALA A 144 9.39 -0.82 7.41
CA ALA A 144 8.92 -2.09 7.99
C ALA A 144 7.78 -1.96 9.04
N ALA A 145 6.95 -0.90 8.94
CA ALA A 145 5.88 -0.64 9.90
C ALA A 145 4.79 -1.72 9.89
N GLU A 146 4.57 -2.37 8.73
CA GLU A 146 3.58 -3.42 8.52
C GLU A 146 2.14 -3.00 8.89
N MET A 147 1.81 -1.74 8.63
CA MET A 147 0.48 -1.17 8.86
C MET A 147 0.15 -0.10 7.82
N ALA A 148 -1.13 0.13 7.57
CA ALA A 148 -1.63 1.07 6.57
C ALA A 148 -1.11 2.49 6.85
N TYR A 149 -0.76 3.21 5.78
CA TYR A 149 -0.24 4.55 5.92
C TYR A 149 -1.38 5.54 6.23
N THR A 150 -1.22 6.31 7.30
CA THR A 150 -2.06 7.49 7.57
C THR A 150 -1.20 8.72 7.77
N ALA A 151 -1.56 9.83 7.14
CA ALA A 151 -0.81 11.08 7.24
C ALA A 151 -0.97 11.78 8.60
N THR A 152 -1.68 11.17 9.56
CA THR A 152 -1.87 11.68 10.92
C THR A 152 -1.10 10.89 11.97
N ALA A 153 -0.46 9.77 11.60
CA ALA A 153 0.23 8.89 12.55
C ALA A 153 1.60 9.41 13.02
N GLY A 154 2.09 10.54 12.48
CA GLY A 154 3.34 11.14 12.94
C GLY A 154 4.59 10.40 12.48
N TRP A 155 4.52 9.68 11.35
CA TRP A 155 5.62 8.85 10.84
C TRP A 155 6.95 9.58 10.68
N ASN A 156 6.93 10.87 10.39
CA ASN A 156 8.12 11.65 10.14
C ASN A 156 7.91 13.05 10.69
N ARG A 157 8.99 13.83 10.86
CA ARG A 157 8.88 15.24 11.31
C ARG A 157 7.93 16.09 10.47
N THR A 158 7.80 15.78 9.19
CA THR A 158 6.90 16.50 8.27
C THR A 158 5.50 15.91 8.21
N ASN A 159 5.33 14.64 8.62
CA ASN A 159 4.09 13.86 8.60
C ASN A 159 3.29 14.04 7.28
N THR A 160 4.02 14.08 6.17
CA THR A 160 3.53 14.41 4.83
C THR A 160 3.23 13.14 4.04
N PRO A 161 2.25 13.17 3.11
CA PRO A 161 1.85 11.98 2.36
C PRO A 161 2.99 11.33 1.58
N ILE A 162 2.90 10.02 1.32
CA ILE A 162 3.87 9.29 0.51
C ILE A 162 3.83 9.86 -0.92
N ALA A 163 4.95 10.41 -1.38
CA ALA A 163 5.01 11.05 -2.68
C ALA A 163 5.56 10.11 -3.76
N PHE A 164 4.94 10.14 -4.93
CA PHE A 164 5.36 9.46 -6.15
C PHE A 164 5.46 10.47 -7.28
N ILE A 165 6.34 10.20 -8.24
CA ILE A 165 6.32 10.87 -9.54
C ILE A 165 5.79 9.90 -10.60
N LEU A 166 4.66 10.27 -11.23
CA LEU A 166 4.09 9.55 -12.35
C LEU A 166 4.70 10.11 -13.64
N THR A 167 5.71 9.42 -14.15
CA THR A 167 6.48 9.83 -15.33
C THR A 167 6.93 8.62 -16.15
N ALA A 168 7.33 8.87 -17.39
CA ALA A 168 8.01 7.93 -18.28
C ALA A 168 8.78 8.73 -19.34
N ALA A 169 9.57 8.05 -20.18
CA ALA A 169 10.27 8.69 -21.31
C ALA A 169 9.31 9.36 -22.31
N ASP A 170 8.06 8.88 -22.37
CA ASP A 170 7.03 9.39 -23.26
C ASP A 170 5.61 9.25 -22.65
N MET A 171 4.66 10.02 -23.19
CA MET A 171 3.27 10.06 -22.73
C MET A 171 2.54 8.71 -22.90
N LYS A 172 2.85 7.92 -23.93
CA LYS A 172 2.20 6.63 -24.17
C LYS A 172 2.56 5.66 -23.05
N THR A 173 3.85 5.56 -22.74
CA THR A 173 4.36 4.74 -21.64
C THR A 173 3.79 5.21 -20.30
N ALA A 174 3.76 6.53 -20.03
CA ALA A 174 3.19 7.07 -18.81
C ALA A 174 1.70 6.68 -18.63
N LYS A 175 0.90 6.74 -19.70
CA LYS A 175 -0.50 6.29 -19.64
C LYS A 175 -0.64 4.77 -19.48
N HIS A 176 0.29 3.97 -19.98
CA HIS A 176 0.30 2.52 -19.71
C HIS A 176 0.61 2.22 -18.24
N VAL A 177 1.49 3.00 -17.59
CA VAL A 177 1.72 2.89 -16.13
C VAL A 177 0.42 3.05 -15.35
N VAL A 178 -0.35 4.11 -15.65
CA VAL A 178 -1.66 4.36 -14.99
C VAL A 178 -2.63 3.20 -15.22
N ARG A 179 -2.76 2.72 -16.46
CA ARG A 179 -3.68 1.62 -16.77
C ARG A 179 -3.32 0.35 -16.00
N ARG A 180 -2.04 -0.01 -15.95
CA ARG A 180 -1.57 -1.18 -15.19
C ARG A 180 -1.85 -1.05 -13.70
N GLY A 181 -1.74 0.15 -13.13
CA GLY A 181 -2.08 0.36 -11.72
C GLY A 181 -3.57 0.32 -11.43
N SER A 182 -4.41 0.81 -12.35
CA SER A 182 -5.87 0.64 -12.27
C SER A 182 -6.30 -0.82 -12.47
N GLU A 183 -5.67 -1.56 -13.38
CA GLU A 183 -5.95 -2.98 -13.64
C GLU A 183 -5.47 -3.90 -12.51
N ALA A 184 -4.53 -3.44 -11.69
CA ALA A 184 -3.99 -4.22 -10.59
C ALA A 184 -5.01 -4.49 -9.49
N GLN A 185 -6.02 -3.63 -9.28
CA GLN A 185 -6.81 -3.62 -8.06
C GLN A 185 -7.46 -4.98 -7.72
N ALA A 186 -7.02 -5.59 -6.61
CA ALA A 186 -7.49 -6.90 -6.14
C ALA A 186 -7.51 -7.99 -7.24
N SER A 187 -6.55 -7.95 -8.17
CA SER A 187 -6.50 -8.83 -9.35
C SER A 187 -5.96 -10.23 -9.08
N HIS A 188 -5.23 -10.43 -7.96
CA HIS A 188 -4.62 -11.70 -7.52
C HIS A 188 -3.94 -12.49 -8.66
N PRO A 189 -2.98 -11.89 -9.40
CA PRO A 189 -2.39 -12.54 -10.56
C PRO A 189 -1.55 -13.75 -10.15
N LYS A 190 -1.70 -14.88 -10.85
CA LYS A 190 -0.78 -16.02 -10.73
C LYS A 190 0.58 -15.62 -11.31
N SER A 191 1.49 -15.25 -10.42
CA SER A 191 2.72 -14.54 -10.76
C SER A 191 3.82 -14.79 -9.74
N VAL A 192 5.06 -14.45 -10.11
CA VAL A 192 6.24 -14.59 -9.25
C VAL A 192 6.90 -13.25 -8.97
N TYR A 193 7.50 -13.14 -7.80
CA TYR A 193 8.44 -12.10 -7.42
C TYR A 193 9.85 -12.64 -7.61
N VAL A 194 10.65 -11.95 -8.42
CA VAL A 194 12.04 -12.34 -8.73
C VAL A 194 12.99 -11.53 -7.87
N LEU A 195 13.82 -12.23 -7.10
CA LEU A 195 14.96 -11.68 -6.39
C LEU A 195 16.24 -12.18 -7.09
N GLY A 196 16.69 -11.40 -8.07
CA GLY A 196 17.87 -11.67 -8.87
C GLY A 196 19.12 -11.00 -8.31
N GLY A 197 20.28 -11.54 -8.62
CA GLY A 197 21.59 -11.01 -8.31
C GLY A 197 22.35 -10.62 -9.55
N SER A 198 23.64 -10.34 -9.36
CA SER A 198 24.59 -10.09 -10.44
C SER A 198 25.99 -10.49 -9.99
N GLY A 199 26.92 -10.64 -10.94
CA GLY A 199 28.34 -10.85 -10.66
C GLY A 199 29.05 -9.63 -10.06
N ASP A 200 28.36 -8.50 -9.90
CA ASP A 200 28.91 -7.26 -9.35
C ASP A 200 28.63 -7.17 -7.85
N GLY A 201 29.66 -7.42 -7.02
CA GLY A 201 29.54 -7.40 -5.57
C GLY A 201 29.05 -6.07 -4.99
N ALA A 202 29.34 -4.93 -5.63
CA ALA A 202 28.88 -3.62 -5.15
C ALA A 202 27.38 -3.40 -5.40
N ARG A 203 26.79 -4.11 -6.35
CA ARG A 203 25.37 -4.01 -6.70
C ARG A 203 24.55 -5.21 -6.23
N ASN A 204 25.20 -6.28 -5.77
CA ASN A 204 24.56 -7.49 -5.28
C ASN A 204 24.35 -7.51 -3.76
N ILE A 205 24.14 -6.35 -3.13
CA ILE A 205 24.08 -6.22 -1.65
C ILE A 205 22.83 -6.85 -1.02
N ARG A 206 21.76 -7.12 -1.80
CA ARG A 206 20.46 -7.58 -1.27
C ARG A 206 20.38 -9.09 -1.09
N HIS A 207 21.20 -9.88 -1.78
CA HIS A 207 21.04 -11.34 -1.82
C HIS A 207 21.12 -12.01 -0.44
N HIS A 208 21.82 -11.39 0.51
CA HIS A 208 21.95 -11.87 1.88
C HIS A 208 20.61 -11.99 2.63
N THR A 209 19.56 -11.27 2.21
CA THR A 209 18.25 -11.32 2.86
C THR A 209 17.22 -12.20 2.14
N TYR A 210 17.56 -12.79 0.99
CA TYR A 210 16.60 -13.55 0.17
C TYR A 210 16.03 -14.77 0.91
N SER A 211 16.84 -15.44 1.74
CA SER A 211 16.37 -16.55 2.58
C SER A 211 15.36 -16.11 3.64
N ALA A 212 15.50 -14.90 4.17
CA ALA A 212 14.53 -14.33 5.10
C ALA A 212 13.18 -14.06 4.41
N VAL A 213 13.20 -13.54 3.18
CA VAL A 213 11.97 -13.34 2.38
C VAL A 213 11.30 -14.68 2.07
N ALA A 214 12.07 -15.66 1.60
CA ALA A 214 11.58 -17.01 1.30
C ALA A 214 10.89 -17.63 2.52
N ARG A 215 11.52 -17.51 3.69
CA ARG A 215 10.95 -17.95 4.96
C ARG A 215 9.62 -17.27 5.27
N GLN A 216 9.54 -15.93 5.19
CA GLN A 216 8.31 -15.20 5.48
C GLN A 216 7.15 -15.59 4.54
N LEU A 217 7.43 -15.80 3.27
CA LEU A 217 6.42 -16.31 2.33
C LEU A 217 6.03 -17.76 2.61
N SER A 218 6.96 -18.64 3.03
CA SER A 218 6.63 -19.99 3.46
C SER A 218 5.69 -20.02 4.67
N LEU A 219 5.84 -19.08 5.61
CA LEU A 219 4.95 -18.95 6.77
C LEU A 219 3.51 -18.59 6.40
N LEU A 220 3.26 -18.14 5.18
CA LEU A 220 1.93 -17.88 4.63
C LEU A 220 1.50 -18.91 3.56
N GLY A 221 2.26 -20.00 3.38
CA GLY A 221 2.02 -20.98 2.31
C GLY A 221 2.24 -20.43 0.90
N ARG A 222 3.06 -19.39 0.74
CA ARG A 222 3.26 -18.64 -0.51
C ARG A 222 4.68 -18.71 -1.07
N ARG A 223 5.45 -19.72 -0.68
CA ARG A 223 6.85 -19.89 -1.13
C ARG A 223 6.99 -19.94 -2.65
N ASP A 224 5.99 -20.47 -3.34
CA ASP A 224 5.95 -20.62 -4.81
C ASP A 224 5.82 -19.27 -5.54
N MET A 225 5.47 -18.19 -4.83
CA MET A 225 5.50 -16.84 -5.39
C MET A 225 6.92 -16.29 -5.54
N LEU A 226 7.97 -16.98 -5.08
CA LEU A 226 9.33 -16.43 -5.02
C LEU A 226 10.32 -17.21 -5.89
N VAL A 227 10.93 -16.51 -6.85
CA VAL A 227 12.10 -16.98 -7.59
C VAL A 227 13.32 -16.24 -7.07
N THR A 228 14.35 -16.98 -6.65
CA THR A 228 15.58 -16.39 -6.11
C THR A 228 16.79 -16.92 -6.87
N ASP A 229 17.65 -16.02 -7.33
CA ASP A 229 18.97 -16.36 -7.85
C ASP A 229 19.95 -15.28 -7.38
N ALA A 230 20.90 -15.64 -6.51
CA ALA A 230 21.85 -14.68 -5.96
C ALA A 230 22.99 -14.34 -6.94
N ALA A 231 23.21 -15.15 -7.98
CA ALA A 231 24.31 -14.99 -8.92
C ALA A 231 23.85 -14.37 -10.25
N ALA A 232 22.60 -14.62 -10.64
CA ALA A 232 22.04 -14.19 -11.91
C ALA A 232 20.67 -13.51 -11.76
N SER A 233 20.18 -12.99 -12.88
CA SER A 233 18.90 -12.29 -12.99
C SER A 233 18.05 -13.00 -14.04
N PRO A 234 17.27 -14.02 -13.64
CA PRO A 234 16.56 -14.89 -14.56
C PRO A 234 15.30 -14.24 -15.14
N VAL A 235 14.93 -14.65 -16.34
CA VAL A 235 13.61 -14.36 -16.94
C VAL A 235 12.73 -15.59 -16.66
N PRO A 236 11.77 -15.51 -15.72
CA PRO A 236 10.88 -16.64 -15.44
C PRO A 236 9.84 -16.83 -16.55
N GLU A 237 9.32 -18.05 -16.68
CA GLU A 237 8.22 -18.37 -17.60
C GLU A 237 6.88 -17.79 -17.13
N GLN A 238 6.71 -17.62 -15.81
CA GLN A 238 5.51 -17.06 -15.21
C GLN A 238 5.50 -15.52 -15.28
N PRO A 239 4.32 -14.88 -15.31
CA PRO A 239 4.22 -13.44 -15.16
C PRO A 239 4.90 -12.93 -13.88
N VAL A 240 5.52 -11.77 -13.97
CA VAL A 240 6.30 -11.15 -12.90
C VAL A 240 5.48 -10.06 -12.22
N ILE A 241 5.26 -10.20 -10.91
CA ILE A 241 4.62 -9.17 -10.06
C ILE A 241 5.64 -8.33 -9.30
N GLY A 242 6.91 -8.75 -9.29
CA GLY A 242 7.98 -7.83 -8.98
C GLY A 242 9.37 -8.39 -9.25
N TYR A 243 10.34 -7.49 -9.37
CA TYR A 243 11.69 -7.83 -9.82
C TYR A 243 12.74 -6.95 -9.15
N LEU A 244 13.62 -7.52 -8.33
CA LEU A 244 14.79 -6.83 -7.78
C LEU A 244 16.07 -7.42 -8.37
N THR A 245 17.04 -6.57 -8.72
CA THR A 245 18.33 -7.02 -9.27
C THR A 245 19.50 -6.08 -8.96
N GLY A 246 20.73 -6.59 -9.07
CA GLY A 246 21.97 -5.82 -9.06
C GLY A 246 22.53 -5.50 -10.45
N LEU A 247 21.77 -5.69 -11.53
CA LEU A 247 22.23 -5.37 -12.89
C LEU A 247 22.23 -3.85 -13.13
N ALA A 248 23.35 -3.32 -13.60
CA ALA A 248 23.46 -1.92 -14.00
C ALA A 248 22.90 -1.61 -15.40
N TYR A 249 22.87 -2.63 -16.27
CA TYR A 249 22.41 -2.55 -17.65
C TYR A 249 21.51 -3.75 -17.91
N PHE A 250 20.30 -3.51 -18.41
CA PHE A 250 19.37 -4.59 -18.70
C PHE A 250 19.77 -5.34 -19.98
N PRO A 251 19.94 -6.67 -19.92
CA PRO A 251 20.24 -7.47 -21.10
C PRO A 251 19.03 -7.52 -22.04
N SER A 252 19.28 -7.83 -23.31
CA SER A 252 18.22 -7.83 -24.35
C SER A 252 17.08 -8.81 -24.08
N ASN A 253 17.36 -9.93 -23.41
CA ASN A 253 16.36 -10.93 -23.03
C ASN A 253 15.36 -10.41 -21.98
N PHE A 254 15.60 -9.28 -21.30
CA PHE A 254 14.58 -8.68 -20.43
C PHE A 254 13.34 -8.23 -21.20
N ASN A 255 13.39 -8.06 -22.53
CA ASN A 255 12.19 -7.82 -23.33
C ASN A 255 11.25 -9.04 -23.39
N GLU A 256 11.68 -10.21 -22.92
CA GLU A 256 10.86 -11.43 -22.79
C GLU A 256 10.12 -11.49 -21.44
N LEU A 257 10.45 -10.60 -20.49
CA LEU A 257 9.72 -10.51 -19.22
C LEU A 257 8.27 -10.12 -19.47
N VAL A 258 7.35 -10.93 -18.93
CA VAL A 258 5.92 -10.62 -18.93
C VAL A 258 5.55 -10.08 -17.54
N PHE A 259 5.28 -8.79 -17.42
CA PHE A 259 4.87 -8.19 -16.15
C PHE A 259 3.36 -8.25 -15.97
N ALA A 260 2.92 -8.63 -14.76
CA ALA A 260 1.53 -8.51 -14.36
C ALA A 260 1.18 -7.04 -14.02
N PRO A 261 -0.08 -6.61 -14.22
CA PRO A 261 -0.55 -5.31 -13.73
C PRO A 261 -0.25 -5.13 -12.23
N GLY A 262 0.27 -3.96 -11.86
CA GLY A 262 0.75 -3.67 -10.51
C GLY A 262 2.21 -4.00 -10.24
N ALA A 263 2.95 -4.60 -11.17
CA ALA A 263 4.29 -5.06 -10.86
C ALA A 263 5.26 -3.97 -10.36
N ILE A 264 6.07 -4.31 -9.34
CA ILE A 264 7.10 -3.43 -8.77
C ILE A 264 8.49 -3.92 -9.18
N ALA A 265 9.29 -3.08 -9.83
CA ALA A 265 10.64 -3.45 -10.22
C ALA A 265 11.68 -2.40 -9.83
N ASP A 266 12.87 -2.82 -9.45
CA ASP A 266 13.97 -1.94 -9.06
C ASP A 266 15.34 -2.62 -9.24
N HIS A 267 16.39 -1.81 -9.31
CA HIS A 267 17.76 -2.30 -9.44
C HIS A 267 18.75 -1.44 -8.65
N VAL A 268 19.80 -2.08 -8.12
CA VAL A 268 20.85 -1.40 -7.33
C VAL A 268 21.81 -0.67 -8.27
N THR A 269 21.57 0.61 -8.52
CA THR A 269 22.48 1.50 -9.27
C THR A 269 22.67 2.82 -8.56
N SER A 270 23.63 3.62 -9.04
CA SER A 270 23.90 4.94 -8.45
C SER A 270 22.95 6.03 -8.92
N CYS A 271 22.29 5.83 -10.06
CA CYS A 271 21.53 6.87 -10.74
C CYS A 271 20.21 6.39 -11.36
N GLY A 272 19.65 5.26 -10.93
CA GLY A 272 18.43 4.69 -11.55
C GLY A 272 17.24 5.67 -11.61
N GLY A 273 17.21 6.67 -10.73
CA GLY A 273 16.20 7.74 -10.68
C GLY A 273 16.67 9.11 -11.18
N MET A 274 17.86 9.25 -11.77
CA MET A 274 18.40 10.53 -12.23
C MET A 274 17.73 11.03 -13.52
N LEU A 275 16.40 11.17 -13.53
CA LEU A 275 15.64 11.47 -14.76
C LEU A 275 15.68 12.97 -15.09
N PRO A 276 15.73 13.36 -16.37
CA PRO A 276 15.93 12.53 -17.57
C PRO A 276 17.42 12.36 -17.93
N ASP A 277 18.33 12.68 -17.01
CA ASP A 277 19.76 12.74 -17.31
C ASP A 277 20.33 11.32 -17.45
N PRO A 278 21.08 11.03 -18.52
CA PRO A 278 21.80 9.76 -18.62
C PRO A 278 22.91 9.73 -17.56
N CYS A 279 23.06 8.59 -16.88
CA CYS A 279 24.16 8.36 -15.95
C CYS A 279 24.90 7.06 -16.33
N TYR A 280 26.08 7.22 -16.92
CA TYR A 280 26.93 6.12 -17.42
C TYR A 280 26.22 5.11 -18.33
N ASN A 281 25.17 5.53 -19.05
CA ASN A 281 24.28 4.65 -19.83
C ASN A 281 23.64 3.50 -19.03
N GLN A 282 23.62 3.58 -17.70
CA GLN A 282 22.92 2.61 -16.86
C GLN A 282 21.42 2.65 -17.15
N SER A 283 20.77 1.51 -16.95
CA SER A 283 19.31 1.44 -16.99
C SER A 283 18.71 2.33 -15.89
N SER A 284 17.47 2.73 -16.12
CA SER A 284 16.74 3.66 -15.26
C SER A 284 15.37 3.11 -14.89
N VAL A 285 14.68 3.79 -13.97
CA VAL A 285 13.28 3.49 -13.69
C VAL A 285 12.42 3.55 -14.96
N TRP A 286 12.73 4.41 -15.94
CA TRP A 286 11.98 4.48 -17.19
C TRP A 286 12.08 3.18 -18.00
N ASP A 287 13.21 2.47 -17.94
CA ASP A 287 13.36 1.18 -18.59
C ASP A 287 12.45 0.12 -17.97
N TRP A 288 12.32 0.10 -16.64
CA TRP A 288 11.35 -0.76 -15.97
C TRP A 288 9.92 -0.47 -16.38
N LEU A 289 9.54 0.81 -16.42
CA LEU A 289 8.18 1.22 -16.82
C LEU A 289 7.90 0.87 -18.28
N ARG A 290 8.90 0.99 -19.17
CA ARG A 290 8.83 0.56 -20.58
C ARG A 290 8.64 -0.95 -20.69
N LEU A 291 9.37 -1.73 -19.88
CA LEU A 291 9.31 -3.20 -19.91
C LEU A 291 7.99 -3.75 -19.38
N GLY A 292 7.36 -3.10 -18.40
CA GLY A 292 6.15 -3.68 -17.82
C GLY A 292 5.78 -3.24 -16.42
N ALA A 293 6.73 -2.67 -15.67
CA ALA A 293 6.51 -2.29 -14.28
C ALA A 293 5.49 -1.16 -14.13
N THR A 294 4.71 -1.22 -13.06
CA THR A 294 3.74 -0.20 -12.65
C THR A 294 4.37 0.80 -11.68
N ALA A 295 5.29 0.34 -10.83
CA ALA A 295 6.02 1.19 -9.92
C ALA A 295 7.49 0.77 -9.81
N SER A 296 8.33 1.72 -9.42
CA SER A 296 9.77 1.55 -9.27
C SER A 296 10.33 2.52 -8.24
N TYR A 297 11.57 2.29 -7.85
CA TYR A 297 12.38 3.21 -7.08
C TYR A 297 13.71 3.42 -7.82
N GLY A 298 14.33 4.57 -7.63
CA GLY A 298 15.65 4.82 -8.22
C GLY A 298 16.40 5.90 -7.49
N THR A 299 17.70 5.69 -7.28
CA THR A 299 18.54 6.71 -6.66
C THR A 299 18.85 7.83 -7.64
N VAL A 300 18.81 9.07 -7.15
CA VAL A 300 19.07 10.28 -7.93
C VAL A 300 20.49 10.82 -7.75
N PHE A 301 21.24 10.21 -6.83
CA PHE A 301 22.61 10.53 -6.48
C PHE A 301 23.33 9.27 -5.97
N GLU A 302 24.66 9.25 -6.07
CA GLU A 302 25.51 8.14 -5.61
C GLU A 302 25.18 7.67 -4.18
N PRO A 303 24.61 6.46 -4.00
CA PRO A 303 24.17 5.94 -2.71
C PRO A 303 25.26 5.11 -2.00
N CYS A 304 26.37 4.77 -2.68
CA CYS A 304 27.47 3.95 -2.16
C CYS A 304 27.05 2.55 -1.69
N ALA A 305 26.06 1.94 -2.34
CA ALA A 305 25.61 0.58 -2.05
C ALA A 305 25.20 0.34 -0.58
N TYR A 306 24.79 1.38 0.16
CA TYR A 306 24.18 1.16 1.47
C TYR A 306 22.79 0.55 1.28
N GLN A 307 22.58 -0.69 1.74
CA GLN A 307 21.29 -1.39 1.63
C GLN A 307 20.11 -0.53 2.11
N LYS A 308 20.31 0.27 3.15
CA LYS A 308 19.30 1.17 3.71
C LYS A 308 18.75 2.22 2.72
N LYS A 309 19.46 2.53 1.64
CA LYS A 309 19.04 3.50 0.60
C LYS A 309 18.28 2.87 -0.57
N PHE A 310 18.04 1.56 -0.51
CA PHE A 310 17.40 0.78 -1.54
C PHE A 310 16.20 0.00 -0.99
N PRO A 311 15.24 -0.41 -1.84
CA PRO A 311 14.16 -1.30 -1.45
C PRO A 311 14.68 -2.61 -0.85
N ASP A 312 14.27 -2.88 0.38
CA ASP A 312 14.49 -4.14 1.05
C ASP A 312 13.69 -5.27 0.35
N PRO A 313 14.28 -6.44 0.10
CA PRO A 313 13.58 -7.59 -0.49
C PRO A 313 12.30 -8.03 0.23
N MET A 314 12.12 -7.67 1.50
CA MET A 314 10.85 -7.85 2.23
C MET A 314 9.64 -7.18 1.58
N ILE A 315 9.84 -6.26 0.62
CA ILE A 315 8.78 -5.73 -0.22
C ILE A 315 7.94 -6.84 -0.88
N ALA A 316 8.53 -7.98 -1.26
CA ALA A 316 7.78 -9.10 -1.83
C ALA A 316 6.76 -9.67 -0.83
N PHE A 317 7.15 -9.77 0.45
CA PHE A 317 6.28 -10.23 1.51
C PHE A 317 5.16 -9.22 1.79
N TRP A 318 5.48 -7.94 2.01
CA TRP A 318 4.46 -6.92 2.26
C TRP A 318 3.50 -6.77 1.08
N TYR A 319 4.01 -6.76 -0.15
CA TYR A 319 3.13 -6.66 -1.32
C TYR A 319 2.19 -7.86 -1.43
N SER A 320 2.66 -9.08 -1.13
CA SER A 320 1.81 -10.27 -1.08
C SER A 320 0.68 -10.17 -0.03
N ARG A 321 0.88 -9.40 1.06
CA ARG A 321 -0.14 -9.19 2.10
C ARG A 321 -1.29 -8.29 1.65
N GLY A 322 -1.14 -7.58 0.54
CA GLY A 322 -2.17 -6.68 0.00
C GLY A 322 -1.92 -5.19 0.20
N PHE A 323 -0.77 -4.80 0.75
CA PHE A 323 -0.34 -3.40 0.78
C PHE A 323 -0.24 -2.82 -0.64
N THR A 324 -0.48 -1.52 -0.77
CA THR A 324 -0.30 -0.86 -2.08
C THR A 324 1.16 -0.83 -2.50
N ALA A 325 1.41 -0.59 -3.79
CA ALA A 325 2.76 -0.31 -4.27
C ALA A 325 3.38 0.89 -3.53
N GLY A 326 2.55 1.90 -3.21
CA GLY A 326 2.95 3.05 -2.41
C GLY A 326 3.46 2.68 -1.02
N GLU A 327 2.67 1.90 -0.27
CA GLU A 327 3.02 1.48 1.09
C GLU A 327 4.18 0.49 1.08
N ALA A 328 4.14 -0.52 0.22
CA ALA A 328 5.19 -1.53 0.12
C ALA A 328 6.55 -0.90 -0.23
N LEU A 329 6.58 0.05 -1.18
CA LEU A 329 7.81 0.77 -1.51
C LEU A 329 8.26 1.71 -0.38
N ALA A 330 7.34 2.43 0.27
CA ALA A 330 7.68 3.31 1.38
C ALA A 330 8.21 2.53 2.61
N MET A 331 7.63 1.36 2.91
CA MET A 331 8.13 0.46 3.97
C MET A 331 9.48 -0.15 3.61
N SER A 332 9.85 -0.21 2.34
CA SER A 332 11.06 -0.89 1.87
C SER A 332 12.34 -0.07 1.92
N VAL A 333 12.26 1.26 2.08
CA VAL A 333 13.47 2.10 2.06
C VAL A 333 13.66 2.80 3.40
N HIS A 334 14.73 2.44 4.10
CA HIS A 334 15.02 2.97 5.44
C HIS A 334 15.54 4.41 5.41
N ASN A 335 16.36 4.77 4.42
CA ASN A 335 16.92 6.11 4.25
C ASN A 335 16.68 6.63 2.80
N PRO A 336 15.45 7.05 2.45
CA PRO A 336 15.06 7.33 1.07
C PRO A 336 15.54 8.66 0.47
N TYR A 337 16.21 9.54 1.23
CA TYR A 337 16.54 10.91 0.81
C TYR A 337 17.20 11.02 -0.57
N GLN A 338 18.04 10.06 -0.99
CA GLN A 338 18.71 10.09 -2.30
C GLN A 338 17.99 9.30 -3.38
N GLY A 339 16.73 8.93 -3.19
CA GLY A 339 15.94 8.24 -4.21
C GLY A 339 14.59 8.86 -4.44
N ILE A 340 13.95 8.38 -5.50
CA ILE A 340 12.60 8.75 -5.87
C ILE A 340 11.73 7.51 -6.04
N TRP A 341 10.47 7.64 -5.64
CA TRP A 341 9.43 6.66 -5.94
C TRP A 341 8.70 7.08 -7.21
N VAL A 342 8.53 6.14 -8.14
CA VAL A 342 8.07 6.42 -9.50
C VAL A 342 6.96 5.45 -9.88
N GLY A 343 5.91 5.95 -10.52
CA GLY A 343 4.80 5.15 -11.02
C GLY A 343 3.49 5.39 -10.28
N ASP A 344 2.63 4.37 -10.23
CA ASP A 344 1.32 4.45 -9.60
C ASP A 344 1.34 3.87 -8.17
N PRO A 345 1.19 4.69 -7.11
CA PRO A 345 1.19 4.21 -5.74
C PRO A 345 -0.06 3.40 -5.38
N LEU A 346 -1.16 3.53 -6.12
CA LEU A 346 -2.44 2.90 -5.76
C LEU A 346 -2.54 1.43 -6.17
N ALA A 347 -1.58 0.90 -6.94
CA ALA A 347 -1.62 -0.49 -7.40
C ALA A 347 -1.59 -1.49 -6.23
N ALA A 348 -2.66 -2.28 -6.07
CA ALA A 348 -2.84 -3.22 -4.95
C ALA A 348 -3.36 -4.61 -5.44
N PRO A 349 -2.51 -5.43 -6.08
CA PRO A 349 -2.88 -6.70 -6.71
C PRO A 349 -3.34 -7.78 -5.76
N PHE A 350 -2.77 -7.84 -4.55
CA PHE A 350 -3.09 -8.88 -3.57
C PHE A 350 -4.03 -8.41 -2.47
N ALA A 351 -4.66 -7.26 -2.64
CA ALA A 351 -5.63 -6.76 -1.68
C ALA A 351 -6.89 -7.62 -1.64
N THR A 352 -7.47 -7.78 -0.45
CA THR A 352 -8.72 -8.52 -0.23
C THR A 352 -9.78 -7.62 0.43
N PRO A 353 -10.18 -6.53 -0.23
CA PRO A 353 -10.99 -5.50 0.39
C PRO A 353 -12.44 -5.96 0.64
N PRO A 354 -13.06 -5.53 1.75
CA PRO A 354 -14.47 -5.74 1.97
C PRO A 354 -15.29 -4.92 0.96
N ALA A 355 -16.58 -5.22 0.86
CA ALA A 355 -17.53 -4.50 0.02
C ALA A 355 -18.55 -3.72 0.88
N VAL A 356 -19.01 -2.60 0.33
CA VAL A 356 -20.13 -1.80 0.85
C VAL A 356 -21.09 -1.52 -0.29
N GLU A 357 -22.38 -1.59 0.01
CA GLU A 357 -23.47 -1.27 -0.90
C GLU A 357 -24.40 -0.23 -0.25
N ILE A 358 -24.82 0.76 -1.02
CA ILE A 358 -25.87 1.71 -0.64
C ILE A 358 -27.17 1.22 -1.28
N ARG A 359 -28.04 0.61 -0.48
CA ARG A 359 -29.33 0.05 -0.94
C ARG A 359 -30.40 1.12 -1.07
N SER A 360 -30.34 2.13 -0.21
CA SER A 360 -31.23 3.30 -0.23
C SER A 360 -30.48 4.51 0.33
N PRO A 361 -30.70 5.72 -0.21
CA PRO A 361 -31.53 6.04 -1.39
C PRO A 361 -30.85 5.66 -2.72
N THR A 362 -31.62 5.68 -3.81
CA THR A 362 -31.10 5.34 -5.14
C THR A 362 -30.35 6.51 -5.80
N ARG A 363 -29.50 6.20 -6.79
CA ARG A 363 -28.64 7.19 -7.46
C ARG A 363 -29.45 8.31 -8.15
N ASN A 364 -28.92 9.53 -8.08
CA ASN A 364 -29.44 10.75 -8.71
C ASN A 364 -30.82 11.20 -8.22
N MET A 365 -31.26 10.72 -7.05
CA MET A 365 -32.48 11.23 -6.43
C MET A 365 -32.32 12.69 -6.00
N HIS A 366 -33.45 13.40 -6.00
CA HIS A 366 -33.57 14.69 -5.35
C HIS A 366 -33.81 14.43 -3.86
N LEU A 367 -32.86 14.83 -3.02
CA LEU A 367 -32.87 14.55 -1.58
C LEU A 367 -32.81 15.88 -0.82
N ASP A 368 -33.48 15.98 0.32
CA ASP A 368 -33.42 17.13 1.21
C ASP A 368 -33.83 16.71 2.63
N GLY A 369 -33.45 17.51 3.63
CA GLY A 369 -33.70 17.23 5.03
C GLY A 369 -33.03 15.95 5.53
N ASP A 370 -33.67 15.28 6.47
CA ASP A 370 -33.19 14.02 7.05
C ASP A 370 -33.49 12.85 6.12
N ILE A 371 -32.44 12.08 5.80
CA ILE A 371 -32.56 10.81 5.08
C ILE A 371 -32.00 9.67 5.93
N THR A 372 -32.35 8.44 5.56
CA THR A 372 -31.73 7.23 6.12
C THR A 372 -31.00 6.49 5.01
N LEU A 373 -29.70 6.30 5.19
CA LEU A 373 -28.90 5.42 4.34
C LEU A 373 -29.11 3.98 4.80
N SER A 374 -29.54 3.10 3.90
CA SER A 374 -29.58 1.66 4.14
C SER A 374 -28.36 1.03 3.49
N LEU A 375 -27.49 0.44 4.32
CA LEU A 375 -26.17 -0.02 3.93
C LEU A 375 -26.03 -1.52 4.14
N ALA A 376 -25.36 -2.19 3.22
CA ALA A 376 -24.96 -3.59 3.37
C ALA A 376 -23.44 -3.71 3.22
N LEU A 377 -22.82 -4.45 4.14
CA LEU A 377 -21.39 -4.66 4.20
C LEU A 377 -21.08 -6.15 4.18
N SER A 378 -20.00 -6.53 3.52
CA SER A 378 -19.53 -7.92 3.47
C SER A 378 -18.02 -8.00 3.32
N SER A 379 -17.39 -8.98 3.97
CA SER A 379 -15.97 -9.30 3.76
C SER A 379 -15.71 -9.85 2.36
N HIS A 380 -14.48 -9.63 1.88
CA HIS A 380 -13.90 -10.47 0.84
C HIS A 380 -13.80 -11.92 1.33
N PRO A 381 -14.01 -12.95 0.48
CA PRO A 381 -13.84 -14.35 0.87
C PRO A 381 -12.53 -14.63 1.63
N ASP A 382 -11.42 -14.11 1.10
CA ASP A 382 -10.08 -14.23 1.68
C ASP A 382 -9.63 -13.01 2.53
N GLY A 383 -10.54 -12.09 2.86
CA GLY A 383 -10.25 -10.88 3.64
C GLY A 383 -10.84 -10.91 5.04
N ALA A 384 -10.51 -9.92 5.86
CA ALA A 384 -11.04 -9.79 7.22
C ALA A 384 -12.44 -9.13 7.25
N PRO A 385 -13.15 -9.16 8.39
CA PRO A 385 -14.38 -8.42 8.63
C PRO A 385 -14.29 -6.92 8.31
N PRO A 386 -15.34 -6.31 7.70
CA PRO A 386 -15.44 -4.86 7.55
C PRO A 386 -15.73 -4.20 8.91
N VAL A 387 -14.83 -3.37 9.41
CA VAL A 387 -14.98 -2.76 10.75
C VAL A 387 -14.83 -1.25 10.78
N TYR A 388 -14.21 -0.66 9.75
CA TYR A 388 -14.17 0.79 9.58
C TYR A 388 -15.11 1.17 8.44
N LEU A 389 -16.00 2.13 8.70
CA LEU A 389 -16.84 2.73 7.68
C LEU A 389 -16.80 4.25 7.83
N ASP A 390 -16.42 4.93 6.75
CA ASP A 390 -16.30 6.38 6.70
C ASP A 390 -17.22 6.95 5.62
N LEU A 391 -17.87 8.07 5.93
CA LEU A 391 -18.64 8.84 4.98
C LEU A 391 -17.80 10.02 4.49
N TYR A 392 -17.73 10.16 3.17
CA TYR A 392 -17.18 11.30 2.48
C TYR A 392 -18.28 12.03 1.73
N LEU A 393 -18.19 13.35 1.70
CA LEU A 393 -19.08 14.21 0.93
C LEU A 393 -18.24 15.11 0.02
N ASP A 394 -18.53 15.06 -1.28
CA ASP A 394 -17.83 15.82 -2.33
C ASP A 394 -16.30 15.72 -2.24
N GLY A 395 -15.84 14.49 -1.97
CA GLY A 395 -14.42 14.16 -1.85
C GLY A 395 -13.81 14.45 -0.48
N ARG A 396 -14.54 14.99 0.49
CA ARG A 396 -14.03 15.34 1.83
C ARG A 396 -14.54 14.38 2.88
N HIS A 397 -13.67 13.96 3.80
CA HIS A 397 -14.08 13.18 4.94
C HIS A 397 -15.11 13.97 5.74
N HIS A 398 -16.28 13.38 5.94
CA HIS A 398 -17.37 13.99 6.70
C HIS A 398 -17.40 13.43 8.11
N THR A 399 -17.57 12.10 8.26
CA THR A 399 -17.68 11.48 9.57
C THR A 399 -17.36 9.98 9.56
N PRO A 400 -16.82 9.43 10.66
CA PRO A 400 -16.91 8.00 10.95
C PRO A 400 -18.38 7.55 11.08
N ILE A 401 -18.78 6.51 10.35
CA ILE A 401 -20.06 5.82 10.59
C ILE A 401 -19.86 4.65 11.54
N ALA A 402 -18.86 3.80 11.28
CA ALA A 402 -18.57 2.63 12.09
C ALA A 402 -17.08 2.59 12.45
N ARG A 403 -16.82 2.14 13.67
CA ARG A 403 -15.48 1.88 14.22
C ARG A 403 -15.49 0.54 14.93
N PRO A 404 -14.36 -0.18 14.98
CA PRO A 404 -14.26 -1.40 15.74
C PRO A 404 -14.54 -1.13 17.22
N LEU A 405 -15.28 -2.03 17.85
CA LEU A 405 -15.41 -2.06 19.31
C LEU A 405 -14.09 -2.57 19.91
N ALA A 406 -13.74 -2.05 21.08
CA ALA A 406 -12.54 -2.49 21.77
C ALA A 406 -12.65 -3.99 22.09
N PRO A 407 -11.67 -4.82 21.71
CA PRO A 407 -11.74 -6.27 21.88
C PRO A 407 -11.50 -6.74 23.34
N VAL A 408 -11.69 -5.84 24.30
CA VAL A 408 -11.42 -6.05 25.72
C VAL A 408 -12.18 -7.26 26.25
N GLY A 409 -11.45 -8.16 26.90
CA GLY A 409 -12.02 -9.35 27.50
C GLY A 409 -12.27 -10.50 26.53
N ASN A 410 -12.06 -10.33 25.22
CA ASN A 410 -11.92 -11.49 24.33
C ASN A 410 -10.63 -12.24 24.66
N GLU A 411 -10.66 -13.56 24.48
CA GLU A 411 -9.48 -14.41 24.62
C GLU A 411 -9.00 -14.85 23.24
N VAL A 412 -7.69 -14.76 23.01
CA VAL A 412 -7.03 -15.31 21.83
C VAL A 412 -6.01 -16.36 22.26
N SER A 413 -5.94 -17.46 21.53
CA SER A 413 -5.04 -18.57 21.84
C SER A 413 -4.27 -19.05 20.62
N VAL A 414 -3.06 -19.54 20.88
CA VAL A 414 -2.22 -20.28 19.93
C VAL A 414 -1.89 -21.63 20.54
N GLN A 415 -2.10 -22.71 19.79
CA GLN A 415 -1.72 -24.06 20.18
C GLN A 415 -0.66 -24.61 19.23
N ILE A 416 0.45 -25.08 19.79
CA ILE A 416 1.57 -25.71 19.09
C ILE A 416 1.75 -27.11 19.65
N GLY A 417 1.39 -28.13 18.86
CA GLY A 417 1.32 -29.50 19.34
C GLY A 417 0.36 -29.61 20.54
N PRO A 418 0.80 -30.18 21.68
CA PRO A 418 -0.04 -30.32 22.87
C PRO A 418 -0.15 -29.02 23.69
N ASP A 419 0.75 -28.05 23.47
CA ASP A 419 0.85 -26.86 24.31
C ASP A 419 -0.07 -25.74 23.79
N ARG A 420 -0.97 -25.25 24.63
CA ARG A 420 -1.85 -24.11 24.35
C ARG A 420 -1.46 -22.89 25.18
N TYR A 421 -1.38 -21.75 24.52
CA TYR A 421 -1.08 -20.45 25.13
C TYR A 421 -2.23 -19.50 24.87
N SER A 422 -2.75 -18.86 25.93
CA SER A 422 -3.91 -17.95 25.84
C SER A 422 -3.58 -16.56 26.37
N TYR A 423 -4.24 -15.55 25.83
CA TYR A 423 -4.21 -14.18 26.31
C TYR A 423 -5.60 -13.58 26.28
N THR A 424 -6.04 -13.06 27.43
CA THR A 424 -7.26 -12.25 27.54
C THR A 424 -6.90 -10.79 27.33
N ILE A 425 -7.54 -10.14 26.36
CA ILE A 425 -7.21 -8.78 25.94
C ILE A 425 -7.54 -7.78 27.06
N ALA A 426 -6.56 -6.94 27.38
CA ALA A 426 -6.67 -6.00 28.48
C ALA A 426 -7.47 -4.73 28.09
N PRO A 427 -8.06 -4.02 29.07
CA PRO A 427 -8.76 -2.76 28.81
C PRO A 427 -7.89 -1.74 28.08
N GLY A 428 -8.42 -1.18 26.99
CA GLY A 428 -7.77 -0.12 26.21
C GLY A 428 -6.75 -0.61 25.18
N GLU A 429 -6.53 -1.91 25.03
CA GLU A 429 -5.68 -2.45 23.97
C GLU A 429 -6.36 -2.34 22.60
N ASP A 430 -5.59 -1.85 21.62
CA ASP A 430 -5.93 -1.95 20.20
C ASP A 430 -5.45 -3.29 19.61
N LEU A 431 -5.62 -3.46 18.30
CA LEU A 431 -5.18 -4.67 17.59
C LEU A 431 -3.69 -4.97 17.79
N PHE A 432 -2.83 -3.95 17.77
CA PHE A 432 -1.38 -4.12 17.83
C PHE A 432 -0.93 -4.44 19.26
N ALA A 433 -1.52 -3.76 20.25
CA ALA A 433 -1.29 -4.05 21.65
C ALA A 433 -1.76 -5.48 22.01
N ALA A 434 -2.93 -5.91 21.53
CA ALA A 434 -3.43 -7.27 21.72
C ALA A 434 -2.48 -8.33 21.12
N THR A 435 -1.95 -8.09 19.92
CA THR A 435 -0.94 -8.97 19.29
C THR A 435 0.34 -9.04 20.13
N ALA A 436 0.82 -7.90 20.64
CA ALA A 436 1.98 -7.85 21.53
C ALA A 436 1.71 -8.56 22.87
N GLY A 437 0.51 -8.41 23.44
CA GLY A 437 0.09 -9.07 24.66
C GLY A 437 0.06 -10.59 24.52
N LEU A 438 -0.48 -11.12 23.42
CA LEU A 438 -0.45 -12.55 23.14
C LEU A 438 0.99 -13.07 22.90
N ALA A 439 1.84 -12.31 22.21
CA ALA A 439 3.25 -12.68 22.07
C ALA A 439 3.97 -12.73 23.43
N TRP A 440 3.71 -11.76 24.31
CA TRP A 440 4.23 -11.75 25.69
C TRP A 440 3.73 -12.97 26.49
N ALA A 441 2.44 -13.30 26.37
CA ALA A 441 1.84 -14.44 27.03
C ALA A 441 2.50 -15.76 26.60
N ILE A 442 2.72 -15.97 25.30
CA ILE A 442 3.40 -17.15 24.76
C ILE A 442 4.83 -17.26 25.31
N ASN A 443 5.61 -16.17 25.26
CA ASN A 443 6.99 -16.18 25.76
C ASN A 443 7.05 -16.54 27.25
N THR A 444 6.10 -16.06 28.04
CA THR A 444 6.02 -16.26 29.49
C THR A 444 5.52 -17.67 29.84
N GLN A 445 4.40 -18.11 29.26
CA GLN A 445 3.76 -19.39 29.53
C GLN A 445 4.61 -20.57 29.03
N SER A 446 5.27 -20.41 27.87
CA SER A 446 6.20 -21.43 27.35
C SER A 446 7.53 -21.49 28.09
N ARG A 447 7.82 -20.52 28.97
CA ARG A 447 9.11 -20.35 29.67
C ARG A 447 10.28 -20.29 28.68
N GLY A 448 10.10 -19.60 27.56
CA GLY A 448 11.11 -19.44 26.51
C GLY A 448 11.29 -20.63 25.56
N LYS A 449 10.50 -21.71 25.69
CA LYS A 449 10.50 -22.82 24.72
C LYS A 449 9.97 -22.40 23.35
N VAL A 450 9.09 -21.41 23.34
CA VAL A 450 8.57 -20.75 22.14
C VAL A 450 8.95 -19.28 22.23
N ILE A 451 9.57 -18.77 21.18
CA ILE A 451 9.86 -17.34 21.02
C ILE A 451 8.76 -16.77 20.13
N ALA A 452 8.03 -15.78 20.64
CA ALA A 452 7.00 -15.05 19.93
C ALA A 452 7.40 -13.57 19.77
N ASN A 453 7.40 -13.07 18.54
CA ASN A 453 7.74 -11.67 18.21
C ASN A 453 6.60 -11.01 17.46
N ALA A 454 5.95 -10.02 18.08
CA ALA A 454 4.91 -9.22 17.43
C ALA A 454 5.47 -8.30 16.34
N LYS A 455 4.70 -8.14 15.26
CA LYS A 455 4.94 -7.35 14.05
C LYS A 455 3.60 -6.74 13.62
N ALA A 456 3.25 -5.56 14.14
CA ALA A 456 1.92 -4.97 13.97
C ALA A 456 0.79 -5.95 14.35
N ASP A 457 -0.08 -6.33 13.41
CA ASP A 457 -1.19 -7.26 13.62
C ASP A 457 -0.80 -8.74 13.59
N ARG A 458 0.44 -9.08 13.21
CA ARG A 458 0.94 -10.46 13.17
C ARG A 458 2.00 -10.72 14.22
N MET A 459 2.30 -11.99 14.45
CA MET A 459 3.44 -12.44 15.23
C MET A 459 4.17 -13.58 14.53
N GLU A 460 5.48 -13.60 14.73
CA GLU A 460 6.36 -14.69 14.32
C GLU A 460 6.65 -15.58 15.52
N LEU A 461 6.48 -16.88 15.32
CA LEU A 461 6.72 -17.90 16.33
C LEU A 461 7.93 -18.73 15.91
N SER A 462 8.75 -19.14 16.86
CA SER A 462 9.81 -20.13 16.64
C SER A 462 10.05 -21.02 17.85
N THR A 463 10.37 -22.28 17.60
CA THR A 463 10.75 -23.25 18.64
C THR A 463 11.87 -24.18 18.18
N ALA A 464 12.72 -24.58 19.13
CA ALA A 464 13.81 -25.54 18.92
C ALA A 464 13.38 -27.01 19.12
N ALA A 465 12.13 -27.25 19.53
CA ALA A 465 11.54 -28.60 19.60
C ALA A 465 10.33 -28.69 18.66
N PRO A 466 10.54 -28.70 17.33
CA PRO A 466 9.46 -28.48 16.37
C PRO A 466 8.79 -29.75 15.87
N LEU A 467 9.19 -30.93 16.35
CA LEU A 467 8.71 -32.22 15.87
C LEU A 467 7.92 -32.95 16.97
N ASP A 468 6.94 -33.75 16.56
CA ASP A 468 6.31 -34.76 17.41
C ASP A 468 7.19 -36.02 17.57
N ASP A 469 6.69 -37.01 18.32
CA ASP A 469 7.40 -38.27 18.59
C ASP A 469 7.61 -39.10 17.32
N GLU A 470 6.78 -38.90 16.29
CA GLU A 470 6.90 -39.51 14.97
C GLU A 470 7.83 -38.74 14.02
N GLY A 471 8.36 -37.59 14.44
CA GLY A 471 9.28 -36.77 13.64
C GLY A 471 8.58 -35.83 12.64
N ASN A 472 7.27 -35.63 12.74
CA ASN A 472 6.52 -34.68 11.90
C ASN A 472 6.51 -33.28 12.54
N PRO A 473 6.46 -32.20 11.74
CA PRO A 473 6.33 -30.85 12.27
C PRO A 473 5.05 -30.67 13.09
N LEU A 474 5.18 -30.11 14.29
CA LEU A 474 4.07 -29.93 15.23
C LEU A 474 2.90 -29.20 14.57
N PRO A 475 1.65 -29.63 14.82
CA PRO A 475 0.47 -28.92 14.34
C PRO A 475 0.35 -27.55 15.02
N LEU A 476 -0.19 -26.59 14.28
CA LEU A 476 -0.48 -25.24 14.71
C LEU A 476 -1.98 -24.99 14.56
N SER A 477 -2.61 -24.50 15.62
CA SER A 477 -3.97 -24.00 15.55
C SER A 477 -4.13 -22.74 16.39
N VAL A 478 -5.18 -21.97 16.09
CA VAL A 478 -5.49 -20.72 16.76
C VAL A 478 -6.98 -20.63 17.03
N SER A 479 -7.36 -19.90 18.07
CA SER A 479 -8.76 -19.68 18.42
C SER A 479 -8.98 -18.30 19.03
N ALA A 480 -10.14 -17.71 18.78
CA ALA A 480 -10.62 -16.52 19.46
C ALA A 480 -11.96 -16.84 20.12
N GLU A 481 -12.09 -16.48 21.40
CA GLU A 481 -13.24 -16.77 22.24
C GLU A 481 -13.74 -15.48 22.88
N GLN A 482 -15.05 -15.41 23.19
CA GLN A 482 -15.67 -14.21 23.72
C GLN A 482 -15.06 -13.77 25.07
N GLY A 483 -14.59 -14.72 25.90
CA GLY A 483 -14.12 -14.46 27.25
C GLY A 483 -15.20 -13.76 28.09
N PHE A 484 -14.85 -12.69 28.81
CA PHE A 484 -15.80 -11.89 29.59
C PHE A 484 -16.41 -10.72 28.82
N ALA A 485 -16.00 -10.51 27.56
CA ALA A 485 -16.54 -9.44 26.72
C ALA A 485 -18.03 -9.68 26.42
N PRO A 486 -18.80 -8.62 26.07
CA PRO A 486 -20.20 -8.78 25.70
C PRO A 486 -20.42 -9.50 24.36
N ALA A 487 -19.41 -9.52 23.48
CA ALA A 487 -19.40 -10.29 22.23
C ALA A 487 -17.95 -10.50 21.74
N LEU A 488 -17.78 -11.27 20.67
CA LEU A 488 -16.49 -11.48 20.00
C LEU A 488 -16.19 -10.35 19.01
N TYR A 489 -15.12 -9.58 19.23
CA TYR A 489 -14.71 -8.45 18.39
C TYR A 489 -13.33 -8.62 17.77
N ILE A 490 -12.72 -9.79 17.93
CA ILE A 490 -11.41 -10.10 17.38
C ILE A 490 -11.43 -11.50 16.77
N GLY A 491 -10.60 -11.70 15.75
CA GLY A 491 -10.30 -13.01 15.18
C GLY A 491 -8.79 -13.22 15.08
N ILE A 492 -8.42 -14.46 14.84
CA ILE A 492 -7.02 -14.90 14.72
C ILE A 492 -6.90 -15.97 13.64
N THR A 493 -5.85 -15.89 12.84
CA THR A 493 -5.59 -16.79 11.72
C THR A 493 -4.14 -17.27 11.74
N ALA A 494 -3.93 -18.56 11.47
CA ALA A 494 -2.60 -19.13 11.27
C ALA A 494 -2.25 -19.12 9.78
N GLY A 495 -0.98 -18.83 9.45
CA GLY A 495 -0.52 -18.84 8.06
C GLY A 495 -0.35 -20.26 7.49
N THR A 496 -0.13 -21.26 8.34
CA THR A 496 -0.03 -22.69 8.01
C THR A 496 -0.69 -23.54 9.10
N THR A 497 -0.99 -24.81 8.82
CA THR A 497 -1.59 -25.75 9.80
C THR A 497 -0.56 -26.49 10.64
N ASN A 498 0.72 -26.42 10.25
CA ASN A 498 1.84 -27.05 10.93
C ASN A 498 3.02 -26.07 10.96
N LEU A 499 3.98 -26.30 11.86
CA LEU A 499 5.22 -25.56 11.85
C LEU A 499 5.97 -25.75 10.52
N VAL A 500 6.47 -24.65 9.98
CA VAL A 500 7.37 -24.66 8.82
C VAL A 500 8.79 -24.89 9.31
N MET A 501 9.45 -25.91 8.79
CA MET A 501 10.82 -26.25 9.16
C MET A 501 11.83 -25.31 8.51
N ASP A 502 12.75 -24.79 9.33
CA ASP A 502 13.89 -23.97 8.95
C ASP A 502 15.14 -24.50 9.66
N GLY A 503 15.80 -25.47 9.03
CA GLY A 503 16.83 -26.28 9.67
C GLY A 503 16.24 -27.10 10.82
N GLN A 504 16.74 -26.86 12.04
CA GLN A 504 16.27 -27.50 13.27
C GLN A 504 15.22 -26.68 14.02
N THR A 505 14.84 -25.52 13.49
CA THR A 505 13.84 -24.62 14.10
C THR A 505 12.51 -24.76 13.37
N GLY A 506 11.43 -24.96 14.11
CA GLY A 506 10.08 -24.85 13.57
C GLY A 506 9.59 -23.43 13.72
N ARG A 507 8.92 -22.91 12.70
CA ARG A 507 8.45 -21.53 12.63
C ARG A 507 7.00 -21.45 12.20
N ALA A 508 6.32 -20.40 12.64
CA ALA A 508 4.95 -20.10 12.24
C ALA A 508 4.71 -18.59 12.19
N ALA A 509 3.68 -18.19 11.45
CA ALA A 509 3.10 -16.87 11.52
C ALA A 509 1.63 -16.97 11.92
N VAL A 510 1.22 -16.07 12.81
CA VAL A 510 -0.18 -15.91 13.23
C VAL A 510 -0.54 -14.44 13.09
N ALA A 511 -1.74 -14.12 12.64
CA ALA A 511 -2.24 -12.76 12.49
C ALA A 511 -3.59 -12.59 13.19
N LEU A 512 -3.75 -11.45 13.86
CA LEU A 512 -5.01 -11.04 14.48
C LEU A 512 -5.71 -10.06 13.55
N HIS A 513 -7.04 -9.98 13.64
CA HIS A 513 -7.82 -8.94 12.98
C HIS A 513 -9.00 -8.53 13.86
N LEU A 514 -9.49 -7.32 13.68
CA LEU A 514 -10.71 -6.84 14.34
C LEU A 514 -11.96 -7.37 13.63
N GLY A 515 -13.04 -7.48 14.39
CA GLY A 515 -14.36 -7.93 13.95
C GLY A 515 -14.51 -9.45 13.86
N SER A 516 -15.77 -9.89 13.95
CA SER A 516 -16.19 -11.30 13.78
C SER A 516 -17.30 -11.45 12.74
N ALA A 517 -18.12 -10.42 12.52
CA ALA A 517 -19.19 -10.42 11.53
C ALA A 517 -18.64 -10.27 10.11
N ARG A 518 -18.82 -11.31 9.29
CA ARG A 518 -18.42 -11.34 7.87
C ARG A 518 -19.37 -10.56 6.97
N SER A 519 -20.60 -10.29 7.42
CA SER A 519 -21.55 -9.40 6.76
C SER A 519 -22.54 -8.84 7.77
N TYR A 520 -23.05 -7.64 7.50
CA TYR A 520 -24.10 -7.00 8.27
C TYR A 520 -24.77 -5.88 7.48
N GLU A 521 -25.93 -5.46 7.98
CA GLU A 521 -26.67 -4.30 7.47
C GLU A 521 -26.71 -3.21 8.53
N LEU A 522 -26.73 -1.96 8.08
CA LEU A 522 -26.74 -0.79 8.95
C LEU A 522 -27.65 0.28 8.35
N GLU A 523 -28.47 0.89 9.19
CA GLU A 523 -29.14 2.15 8.88
C GLU A 523 -28.36 3.31 9.47
N TYR A 524 -28.12 4.34 8.67
CA TYR A 524 -27.42 5.55 9.10
C TYR A 524 -28.27 6.79 8.80
N PRO A 525 -28.75 7.52 9.82
CA PRO A 525 -29.43 8.78 9.61
C PRO A 525 -28.43 9.84 9.14
N PHE A 526 -28.79 10.61 8.13
CA PHE A 526 -27.93 11.65 7.56
C PHE A 526 -28.74 12.90 7.23
N ASP A 527 -28.32 14.03 7.81
CA ASP A 527 -28.96 15.33 7.64
C ASP A 527 -28.34 16.08 6.45
N LEU A 528 -29.14 16.36 5.43
CA LEU A 528 -28.75 17.11 4.23
C LEU A 528 -29.04 18.61 4.33
N SER A 529 -29.66 19.07 5.42
CA SER A 529 -30.08 20.46 5.61
C SER A 529 -28.91 21.45 5.57
N GLY A 530 -27.68 21.01 5.83
CA GLY A 530 -26.48 21.85 5.70
C GLY A 530 -25.98 22.07 4.28
N LEU A 531 -26.49 21.32 3.29
CA LEU A 531 -25.93 21.30 1.93
C LEU A 531 -26.55 22.38 1.03
N SER A 532 -25.73 22.96 0.16
CA SER A 532 -26.18 23.91 -0.85
C SER A 532 -27.05 23.23 -1.93
N PRO A 533 -27.99 23.93 -2.56
CA PRO A 533 -28.66 23.41 -3.75
C PRO A 533 -27.66 23.04 -4.85
N GLY A 534 -27.85 21.89 -5.50
CA GLY A 534 -26.97 21.42 -6.57
C GLY A 534 -26.66 19.93 -6.52
N ALA A 535 -25.72 19.51 -7.37
CA ALA A 535 -25.26 18.13 -7.43
C ALA A 535 -24.20 17.88 -6.35
N HIS A 536 -24.38 16.79 -5.61
CA HIS A 536 -23.48 16.33 -4.56
C HIS A 536 -23.15 14.86 -4.76
N THR A 537 -22.05 14.43 -4.15
CA THR A 537 -21.60 13.05 -4.18
C THR A 537 -21.27 12.57 -2.78
N LEU A 538 -22.02 11.59 -2.29
CA LEU A 538 -21.70 10.85 -1.08
C LEU A 538 -20.87 9.62 -1.47
N THR A 539 -19.78 9.37 -0.75
CA THR A 539 -18.98 8.15 -0.92
C THR A 539 -18.75 7.49 0.43
N LEU A 540 -19.10 6.21 0.53
CA LEU A 540 -18.76 5.36 1.66
C LEU A 540 -17.46 4.64 1.38
N VAL A 541 -16.54 4.69 2.33
CA VAL A 541 -15.29 3.91 2.29
C VAL A 541 -15.33 2.89 3.42
N VAL A 542 -15.26 1.62 3.06
CA VAL A 542 -15.20 0.51 4.02
C VAL A 542 -13.79 -0.06 4.06
N ARG A 543 -13.29 -0.36 5.27
CA ARG A 543 -11.97 -0.98 5.47
C ARG A 543 -12.08 -2.20 6.37
N ASP A 544 -11.24 -3.19 6.10
CA ASP A 544 -11.14 -4.40 6.92
C ASP A 544 -10.45 -4.15 8.27
N GLY A 545 -10.56 -5.13 9.16
CA GLY A 545 -9.99 -5.09 10.51
C GLY A 545 -8.51 -5.49 10.62
N THR A 546 -7.74 -5.54 9.53
CA THR A 546 -6.31 -5.90 9.57
C THR A 546 -5.41 -4.66 9.71
N ALA A 547 -4.10 -4.86 9.89
CA ALA A 547 -3.13 -3.77 9.76
C ALA A 547 -3.05 -3.21 8.33
N VAL A 548 -3.38 -4.01 7.31
CA VAL A 548 -3.34 -3.61 5.90
C VAL A 548 -4.48 -2.65 5.57
N GLN A 549 -5.62 -2.79 6.25
CA GLN A 549 -6.85 -2.02 6.01
C GLN A 549 -7.20 -1.99 4.52
N CYS A 550 -7.34 -3.17 3.90
CA CYS A 550 -7.82 -3.22 2.53
C CYS A 550 -9.20 -2.55 2.46
N GLN A 551 -9.44 -1.79 1.40
CA GLN A 551 -10.61 -0.94 1.32
C GLN A 551 -11.33 -1.01 -0.03
N SER A 552 -12.60 -0.61 -0.01
CA SER A 552 -13.37 -0.35 -1.23
C SER A 552 -14.34 0.78 -0.95
N GLN A 553 -15.06 1.23 -1.99
CA GLN A 553 -16.00 2.31 -1.85
C GLN A 553 -17.29 2.12 -2.65
N ALA A 554 -18.37 2.71 -2.14
CA ALA A 554 -19.62 2.90 -2.86
C ALA A 554 -19.95 4.38 -2.94
N THR A 555 -20.36 4.83 -4.13
CA THR A 555 -20.67 6.23 -4.38
C THR A 555 -22.14 6.41 -4.76
N LEU A 556 -22.76 7.43 -4.19
CA LEU A 556 -24.13 7.86 -4.41
C LEU A 556 -24.12 9.34 -4.85
N PRO A 557 -24.26 9.63 -6.15
CA PRO A 557 -24.59 10.98 -6.60
C PRO A 557 -26.06 11.31 -6.27
N PHE A 558 -26.34 12.55 -5.88
CA PHE A 558 -27.69 13.05 -5.58
C PHE A 558 -27.79 14.56 -5.83
N ILE A 559 -29.02 15.10 -5.81
CA ILE A 559 -29.30 16.51 -6.06
C ILE A 559 -30.03 17.11 -4.86
N ILE A 560 -29.52 18.21 -4.31
CA ILE A 560 -30.24 19.04 -3.35
C ILE A 560 -31.11 20.04 -4.12
N PRO A 561 -32.44 20.04 -3.94
CA PRO A 561 -33.33 20.98 -4.61
C PRO A 561 -33.12 22.42 -4.11
N PRO A 562 -33.53 23.44 -4.90
CA PRO A 562 -33.57 24.81 -4.41
C PRO A 562 -34.49 24.93 -3.20
N ARG A 563 -33.98 25.48 -2.10
CA ARG A 563 -34.78 25.80 -0.91
C ARG A 563 -35.47 27.15 -1.10
N ARG A 564 -36.74 27.22 -0.73
CA ARG A 564 -37.56 28.43 -0.83
C ARG A 564 -37.28 29.41 0.30
#